data_AF-A0A2A2TAC0-F1
#
_entry.id   AF-A0A2A2TAC0-F1
#
_cell.length_a   1.000
_cell.length_b   1.000
_cell.length_c   1.000
_cell.angle_alpha   90.00
_cell.angle_beta   90.00
_cell.angle_gamma   90.00
#
_symmetry.space_group_name_H-M   'P 1'
#
loop_
_entity.id
_entity.type
_entity.pdbx_description
1 polymer ?
#
loop_
_entity_poly.entity_id
_entity_poly.type
_entity_poly.pdbx_seq_one_letter_code
_entity_poly.pdbx_strand_id
1 'polypeptide(L)'
;MSKGLEIQELAIAITAKNLNPTVINSDFFKYAGIVPADWELAKQPIYTNTLVQILFNNGLGIIAQPNRITIAEVIGAKNYQDVKVAEIACQLVEKLSQVEYQSVGINPRGFVTFDSESGSYEYLCNNLLSPGSWQEFGEGKMNAALQLAYPLKQGQLNLGINQANIQFPEQVVPAILFSGNFNYSLTGDTQGERVQDLQQLVQNWQESINMFEKLITEKFLPSVTQTNVSVFPEMALSF
;
A
#
# COMPACT_ATOMS: atom_id res chain seq x y z
N MET A 1 -15.96 17.75 -0.83
CA MET A 1 -14.56 18.08 -1.10
C MET A 1 -13.73 16.83 -0.86
N SER A 2 -13.16 16.23 -1.90
CA SER A 2 -12.18 15.15 -1.69
C SER A 2 -10.88 15.75 -1.19
N LYS A 3 -10.36 15.25 -0.06
CA LYS A 3 -8.97 15.54 0.36
C LYS A 3 -8.02 14.80 -0.58
N GLY A 4 -6.82 15.33 -0.80
CA GLY A 4 -5.82 14.70 -1.66
C GLY A 4 -5.51 13.25 -1.26
N LEU A 5 -4.78 12.52 -2.11
CA LEU A 5 -4.32 11.18 -1.77
C LEU A 5 -3.49 11.20 -0.48
N GLU A 6 -3.89 10.40 0.50
CA GLU A 6 -3.15 10.20 1.74
C GLU A 6 -2.54 8.79 1.74
N ILE A 7 -1.22 8.68 1.67
CA ILE A 7 -0.50 7.40 1.85
C ILE A 7 -0.48 7.06 3.33
N GLN A 8 -0.92 5.85 3.66
CA GLN A 8 -1.12 5.43 5.05
C GLN A 8 -0.22 4.28 5.46
N GLU A 9 0.13 3.42 4.52
CA GLU A 9 0.90 2.22 4.80
C GLU A 9 1.83 1.94 3.63
N LEU A 10 3.01 1.44 3.96
CA LEU A 10 3.92 0.80 3.02
C LEU A 10 4.29 -0.57 3.55
N ALA A 11 4.14 -1.59 2.71
CA ALA A 11 4.62 -2.93 3.00
C ALA A 11 5.62 -3.43 1.97
N ILE A 12 6.69 -4.06 2.44
CA ILE A 12 7.66 -4.78 1.64
C ILE A 12 7.41 -6.27 1.84
N ALA A 13 7.01 -6.94 0.78
CA ALA A 13 6.77 -8.38 0.76
C ALA A 13 7.92 -9.09 0.03
N ILE A 14 8.65 -9.95 0.72
CA ILE A 14 9.75 -10.72 0.16
C ILE A 14 9.30 -12.17 0.02
N THR A 15 9.53 -12.76 -1.14
CA THR A 15 9.31 -14.20 -1.36
C THR A 15 10.63 -14.94 -1.47
N ALA A 16 10.65 -16.17 -0.96
CA ALA A 16 11.83 -17.01 -0.95
C ALA A 16 11.46 -18.49 -0.96
N LYS A 17 12.34 -19.35 -1.47
CA LYS A 17 12.14 -20.80 -1.38
C LYS A 17 12.51 -21.33 0.00
N ASN A 18 11.71 -22.27 0.48
CA ASN A 18 11.92 -23.02 1.72
C ASN A 18 12.09 -22.16 2.97
N LEU A 19 11.59 -20.91 2.94
CA LEU A 19 11.60 -20.06 4.11
C LEU A 19 10.59 -20.60 5.11
N ASN A 20 11.09 -21.02 6.27
CA ASN A 20 10.29 -21.49 7.39
C ASN A 20 10.00 -20.31 8.35
N PRO A 21 8.74 -19.95 8.62
CA PRO A 21 8.38 -18.88 9.55
C PRO A 21 8.93 -19.08 10.96
N THR A 22 9.14 -20.32 11.40
CA THR A 22 9.54 -20.60 12.79
C THR A 22 10.96 -20.14 13.12
N VAL A 23 11.79 -19.80 12.11
CA VAL A 23 13.11 -19.19 12.33
C VAL A 23 12.99 -17.72 12.76
N ILE A 24 11.81 -17.13 12.63
CA ILE A 24 11.53 -15.72 12.94
C ILE A 24 10.76 -15.63 14.25
N ASN A 25 11.28 -14.83 15.19
CA ASN A 25 10.60 -14.46 16.42
C ASN A 25 11.06 -13.08 16.89
N SER A 26 10.41 -12.51 17.91
CA SER A 26 10.72 -11.16 18.40
C SER A 26 12.16 -11.04 18.90
N ASP A 27 12.67 -12.09 19.54
CA ASP A 27 14.00 -12.12 20.13
C ASP A 27 15.07 -12.16 19.05
N PHE A 28 14.84 -12.91 17.97
CA PHE A 28 15.68 -12.90 16.78
C PHE A 28 15.87 -11.48 16.25
N PHE A 29 14.79 -10.69 16.10
CA PHE A 29 14.92 -9.32 15.60
C PHE A 29 15.76 -8.43 16.52
N LYS A 30 15.58 -8.55 17.84
CA LYS A 30 16.32 -7.75 18.82
C LYS A 30 17.80 -8.17 18.89
N TYR A 31 18.07 -9.46 19.07
CA TYR A 31 19.44 -9.97 19.22
C TYR A 31 20.24 -9.90 17.93
N ALA A 32 19.61 -10.01 16.76
CA ALA A 32 20.27 -9.80 15.49
C ALA A 32 20.51 -8.31 15.18
N GLY A 33 20.01 -7.38 16.00
CA GLY A 33 20.11 -5.95 15.79
C GLY A 33 19.32 -5.45 14.58
N ILE A 34 18.27 -6.17 14.20
CA ILE A 34 17.37 -5.78 13.10
C ILE A 34 16.38 -4.72 13.60
N VAL A 35 15.92 -4.83 14.85
CA VAL A 35 15.12 -3.78 15.50
C VAL A 35 15.84 -3.27 16.75
N PRO A 36 15.67 -1.99 17.11
CA PRO A 36 16.18 -1.46 18.37
C PRO A 36 15.68 -2.24 19.60
N ALA A 37 16.54 -2.37 20.61
CA ALA A 37 16.23 -3.18 21.79
C ALA A 37 15.08 -2.60 22.65
N ASP A 38 14.93 -1.27 22.63
CA ASP A 38 13.92 -0.48 23.31
C ASP A 38 12.55 -0.51 22.62
N TRP A 39 12.45 -1.08 21.41
CA TRP A 39 11.14 -1.23 20.76
C TRP A 39 10.23 -2.18 21.54
N GLU A 40 9.02 -1.68 21.80
CA GLU A 40 7.96 -2.40 22.51
C GLU A 40 6.96 -3.01 21.53
N LEU A 41 6.46 -4.19 21.90
CA LEU A 41 5.43 -4.89 21.17
C LEU A 41 4.06 -4.28 21.48
N ALA A 42 3.25 -4.07 20.45
CA ALA A 42 1.88 -3.55 20.60
C ALA A 42 0.91 -4.58 21.18
N LYS A 43 1.21 -5.86 21.00
CA LYS A 43 0.45 -6.98 21.56
C LYS A 43 1.36 -8.21 21.62
N GLN A 44 0.88 -9.24 22.32
CA GLN A 44 1.56 -10.54 22.31
C GLN A 44 1.70 -11.06 20.85
N PRO A 45 2.91 -11.46 20.43
CA PRO A 45 3.09 -12.00 19.08
C PRO A 45 2.31 -13.30 18.88
N ILE A 46 1.93 -13.56 17.64
CA ILE A 46 1.27 -14.80 17.25
C ILE A 46 2.33 -15.72 16.64
N TYR A 47 2.46 -16.92 17.18
CA TYR A 47 3.34 -17.97 16.66
C TYR A 47 2.54 -19.24 16.39
N THR A 48 2.53 -19.68 15.13
CA THR A 48 2.05 -20.99 14.71
C THR A 48 3.07 -21.61 13.75
N ASN A 49 2.84 -22.86 13.35
CA ASN A 49 3.70 -23.53 12.37
C ASN A 49 3.68 -22.88 10.98
N THR A 50 2.70 -22.02 10.69
CA THR A 50 2.48 -21.41 9.38
C THR A 50 2.37 -19.90 9.41
N LEU A 51 2.44 -19.28 10.60
CA LEU A 51 2.27 -17.85 10.76
C LEU A 51 3.10 -17.35 11.94
N VAL A 52 3.88 -16.32 11.68
CA VAL A 52 4.42 -15.43 12.71
C VAL A 52 3.86 -14.04 12.48
N GLN A 53 3.29 -13.42 13.52
CA GLN A 53 2.90 -12.02 13.49
C GLN A 53 3.48 -11.29 14.70
N ILE A 54 4.28 -10.27 14.45
CA ILE A 54 4.90 -9.40 15.45
C ILE A 54 4.48 -7.97 15.12
N LEU A 55 3.87 -7.26 16.07
CA LEU A 55 3.46 -5.87 15.89
C LEU A 55 4.14 -5.01 16.95
N PHE A 56 4.69 -3.87 16.54
CA PHE A 56 5.35 -2.90 17.41
C PHE A 56 4.48 -1.65 17.62
N ASN A 57 4.65 -0.98 18.77
CA ASN A 57 3.88 0.21 19.14
C ASN A 57 4.08 1.40 18.19
N ASN A 58 5.18 1.43 17.44
CA ASN A 58 5.51 2.48 16.47
C ASN A 58 4.81 2.31 15.10
N GLY A 59 3.93 1.31 14.98
CA GLY A 59 3.17 1.03 13.76
C GLY A 59 3.88 0.13 12.76
N LEU A 60 5.04 -0.45 13.10
CA LEU A 60 5.70 -1.47 12.29
C LEU A 60 5.17 -2.87 12.64
N GLY A 61 4.89 -3.67 11.62
CA GLY A 61 4.45 -5.05 11.73
C GLY A 61 5.28 -5.98 10.86
N ILE A 62 5.52 -7.18 11.33
CA ILE A 62 6.20 -8.24 10.59
C ILE A 62 5.29 -9.47 10.58
N ILE A 63 5.02 -9.97 9.38
CA ILE A 63 4.24 -11.18 9.13
C ILE A 63 5.09 -12.15 8.33
N ALA A 64 5.36 -13.33 8.89
CA ALA A 64 6.03 -14.40 8.16
C ALA A 64 5.09 -15.57 7.95
N GLN A 65 5.07 -16.09 6.72
CA GLN A 65 4.34 -17.26 6.26
C GLN A 65 5.31 -18.14 5.46
N PRO A 66 5.00 -19.42 5.21
CA PRO A 66 5.84 -20.26 4.38
C PRO A 66 6.19 -19.55 3.07
N ASN A 67 7.48 -19.46 2.76
CA ASN A 67 8.01 -18.83 1.55
C ASN A 67 7.78 -17.30 1.42
N ARG A 68 7.28 -16.62 2.46
CA ARG A 68 6.99 -15.18 2.39
C ARG A 68 7.19 -14.46 3.72
N ILE A 69 7.84 -13.29 3.68
CA ILE A 69 7.88 -12.33 4.78
C ILE A 69 7.29 -11.02 4.28
N THR A 70 6.45 -10.39 5.08
CA THR A 70 5.94 -9.04 4.84
C THR A 70 6.29 -8.18 6.03
N ILE A 71 6.99 -7.08 5.77
CA ILE A 71 7.25 -6.03 6.76
C ILE A 71 6.39 -4.86 6.33
N ALA A 72 5.53 -4.37 7.21
CA ALA A 72 4.61 -3.28 6.95
C ALA A 72 4.81 -2.18 7.97
N GLU A 73 4.65 -0.94 7.55
CA GLU A 73 4.72 0.21 8.44
C GLU A 73 3.58 1.18 8.13
N VAL A 74 2.88 1.60 9.18
CA VAL A 74 1.96 2.73 9.11
C VAL A 74 2.79 4.02 8.95
N ILE A 75 2.63 4.67 7.80
CA ILE A 75 3.29 5.93 7.45
C ILE A 75 2.50 7.10 8.01
N GLY A 76 1.20 7.19 7.69
CA GLY A 76 0.36 8.32 8.07
C GLY A 76 1.03 9.68 7.74
N ALA A 77 1.27 10.49 8.77
CA ALA A 77 1.91 11.80 8.63
C ALA A 77 3.45 11.80 8.79
N LYS A 78 4.10 10.62 8.85
CA LYS A 78 5.57 10.53 8.97
C LYS A 78 6.26 11.07 7.72
N ASN A 79 7.43 11.69 7.90
CA ASN A 79 8.30 11.97 6.76
C ASN A 79 8.88 10.66 6.22
N TYR A 80 9.11 10.58 4.91
CA TYR A 80 9.67 9.37 4.30
C TYR A 80 11.09 9.02 4.79
N GLN A 81 11.81 9.95 5.41
CA GLN A 81 13.11 9.69 6.05
C GLN A 81 12.97 8.91 7.37
N ASP A 82 11.80 8.99 8.01
CA ASP A 82 11.52 8.32 9.29
C ASP A 82 10.96 6.91 9.08
N VAL A 83 10.58 6.56 7.85
CA VAL A 83 10.06 5.25 7.47
C VAL A 83 11.18 4.21 7.53
N LYS A 84 10.97 3.15 8.32
CA LYS A 84 11.95 2.11 8.66
C LYS A 84 11.77 0.81 7.89
N VAL A 85 10.62 0.57 7.27
CA VAL A 85 10.31 -0.70 6.58
C VAL A 85 11.44 -1.22 5.66
N ALA A 86 12.09 -0.34 4.90
CA ALA A 86 13.17 -0.70 3.99
C ALA A 86 14.47 -1.06 4.72
N GLU A 87 14.83 -0.30 5.76
CA GLU A 87 15.99 -0.58 6.61
C GLU A 87 15.87 -1.96 7.25
N ILE A 88 14.71 -2.25 7.85
CA ILE A 88 14.39 -3.54 8.47
C ILE A 88 14.45 -4.69 7.46
N ALA A 89 13.89 -4.49 6.26
CA ALA A 89 13.92 -5.48 5.19
C ALA A 89 15.35 -5.80 4.74
N CYS A 90 16.19 -4.77 4.52
CA CYS A 90 17.60 -4.96 4.15
C CYS A 90 18.40 -5.69 5.23
N GLN A 91 18.25 -5.29 6.50
CA GLN A 91 18.94 -5.94 7.63
C GLN A 91 18.50 -7.39 7.79
N LEU A 92 17.21 -7.69 7.65
CA LEU A 92 16.70 -9.06 7.70
C LEU A 92 17.33 -9.93 6.61
N VAL A 93 17.37 -9.43 5.38
CA VAL A 93 17.95 -10.13 4.22
C VAL A 93 19.44 -10.37 4.41
N GLU A 94 20.16 -9.41 4.99
CA GLU A 94 21.57 -9.54 5.34
C GLU A 94 21.79 -10.66 6.38
N LYS A 95 20.99 -10.71 7.44
CA LYS A 95 21.11 -11.75 8.49
C LYS A 95 20.68 -13.13 8.02
N LEU A 96 19.77 -13.19 7.05
CA LEU A 96 19.28 -14.42 6.43
C LEU A 96 19.81 -14.56 4.99
N SER A 97 21.11 -14.31 4.78
CA SER A 97 21.71 -14.28 3.44
C SER A 97 21.71 -15.63 2.71
N GLN A 98 21.54 -16.74 3.46
CA GLN A 98 21.49 -18.10 2.93
C GLN A 98 20.09 -18.53 2.46
N VAL A 99 19.09 -17.63 2.54
CA VAL A 99 17.75 -17.86 2.00
C VAL A 99 17.72 -17.66 0.48
N GLU A 100 17.01 -18.54 -0.22
CA GLU A 100 16.84 -18.47 -1.68
C GLU A 100 15.73 -17.49 -2.08
N TYR A 101 15.99 -16.19 -2.00
CA TYR A 101 15.04 -15.14 -2.39
C TYR A 101 14.66 -15.22 -3.88
N GLN A 102 13.39 -14.91 -4.19
CA GLN A 102 12.82 -15.02 -5.54
C GLN A 102 12.29 -13.69 -6.08
N SER A 103 11.54 -12.96 -5.26
CA SER A 103 10.97 -11.67 -5.66
C SER A 103 10.76 -10.75 -4.47
N VAL A 104 10.60 -9.46 -4.76
CA VAL A 104 10.19 -8.43 -3.80
C VAL A 104 8.98 -7.66 -4.33
N GLY A 105 8.04 -7.40 -3.43
CA GLY A 105 6.85 -6.62 -3.65
C GLY A 105 6.91 -5.33 -2.83
N ILE A 106 6.81 -4.16 -3.47
CA ILE A 106 6.64 -2.88 -2.77
C ILE A 106 5.16 -2.51 -2.84
N ASN A 107 4.51 -2.36 -1.68
CA ASN A 107 3.06 -2.27 -1.58
C ASN A 107 2.64 -0.98 -0.85
N PRO A 108 2.56 0.15 -1.55
CA PRO A 108 1.96 1.35 -0.99
C PRO A 108 0.45 1.20 -0.93
N ARG A 109 -0.15 1.76 0.13
CA ARG A 109 -1.60 1.84 0.28
C ARG A 109 -1.98 3.23 0.76
N GLY A 110 -2.97 3.80 0.10
CA GLY A 110 -3.48 5.13 0.43
C GLY A 110 -4.97 5.25 0.13
N PHE A 111 -5.56 6.34 0.58
CA PHE A 111 -6.97 6.61 0.34
C PHE A 111 -7.24 8.07 0.00
N VAL A 112 -8.42 8.30 -0.55
CA VAL A 112 -9.04 9.62 -0.69
C VAL A 112 -10.39 9.60 0.02
N THR A 113 -10.61 10.57 0.91
CA THR A 113 -11.87 10.66 1.67
C THR A 113 -12.93 11.46 0.93
N PHE A 114 -14.19 11.16 1.20
CA PHE A 114 -15.36 11.86 0.67
C PHE A 114 -16.27 12.32 1.81
N ASP A 115 -17.01 13.41 1.58
CA ASP A 115 -17.95 13.96 2.57
C ASP A 115 -19.16 13.04 2.82
N SER A 116 -19.44 12.11 1.90
CA SER A 116 -20.55 11.16 2.00
C SER A 116 -20.29 9.88 1.22
N GLU A 117 -21.01 8.82 1.60
CA GLU A 117 -20.95 7.52 0.94
C GLU A 117 -21.38 7.61 -0.53
N SER A 118 -22.40 8.42 -0.81
CA SER A 118 -22.83 8.72 -2.18
C SER A 118 -21.70 9.35 -3.00
N GLY A 119 -20.90 10.24 -2.42
CA GLY A 119 -19.76 10.85 -3.11
C GLY A 119 -18.69 9.83 -3.51
N SER A 120 -18.31 8.93 -2.60
CA SER A 120 -17.39 7.82 -2.95
C SER A 120 -18.00 6.85 -3.96
N TYR A 121 -19.32 6.64 -3.90
CA TYR A 121 -20.03 5.80 -4.85
C TYR A 121 -20.01 6.37 -6.26
N GLU A 122 -20.42 7.63 -6.41
CA GLU A 122 -20.46 8.34 -7.68
C GLU A 122 -19.07 8.43 -8.31
N TYR A 123 -18.03 8.70 -7.51
CA TYR A 123 -16.67 8.70 -8.04
C TYR A 123 -16.29 7.35 -8.67
N LEU A 124 -16.54 6.23 -7.99
CA LEU A 124 -16.19 4.92 -8.56
C LEU A 124 -17.07 4.56 -9.77
N CYS A 125 -18.38 4.72 -9.65
CA CYS A 125 -19.33 4.19 -10.63
C CYS A 125 -19.56 5.11 -11.82
N ASN A 126 -19.35 6.42 -11.66
CA ASN A 126 -19.65 7.41 -12.69
C ASN A 126 -18.39 8.12 -13.22
N ASN A 127 -17.30 8.19 -12.44
CA ASN A 127 -16.04 8.77 -12.92
C ASN A 127 -15.05 7.71 -13.41
N LEU A 128 -14.98 6.55 -12.76
CA LEU A 128 -14.03 5.49 -13.15
C LEU A 128 -14.64 4.42 -14.05
N LEU A 129 -15.95 4.16 -13.92
CA LEU A 129 -16.67 3.20 -14.74
C LEU A 129 -17.62 3.93 -15.70
N SER A 130 -17.83 3.37 -16.88
CA SER A 130 -18.86 3.87 -17.78
C SER A 130 -20.25 3.57 -17.20
N PRO A 131 -21.18 4.54 -17.17
CA PRO A 131 -22.52 4.31 -16.67
C PRO A 131 -23.25 3.27 -17.52
N GLY A 132 -24.14 2.49 -16.90
CA GLY A 132 -24.96 1.52 -17.61
C GLY A 132 -26.06 0.90 -16.76
N SER A 133 -27.05 0.28 -17.42
CA SER A 133 -28.22 -0.33 -16.76
C SER A 133 -27.88 -1.44 -15.76
N TRP A 134 -26.68 -2.00 -15.85
CA TRP A 134 -26.15 -2.98 -14.92
C TRP A 134 -25.88 -2.40 -13.52
N GLN A 135 -25.73 -1.07 -13.38
CA GLN A 135 -25.47 -0.43 -12.09
C GLN A 135 -26.69 -0.41 -11.16
N GLU A 136 -27.89 -0.48 -11.76
CA GLU A 136 -29.18 -0.46 -11.07
C GLU A 136 -29.83 -1.86 -11.02
N PHE A 137 -29.06 -2.91 -11.29
CA PHE A 137 -29.59 -4.27 -11.29
C PHE A 137 -29.76 -4.79 -9.85
N GLY A 138 -31.01 -5.05 -9.45
CA GLY A 138 -31.36 -5.60 -8.15
C GLY A 138 -32.07 -4.58 -7.24
N GLU A 139 -32.02 -4.82 -5.93
CA GLU A 139 -32.75 -4.02 -4.93
C GLU A 139 -31.87 -3.00 -4.19
N GLY A 140 -30.60 -2.87 -4.56
CA GLY A 140 -29.65 -2.01 -3.86
C GLY A 140 -28.51 -1.51 -4.74
N LYS A 141 -27.69 -0.63 -4.16
CA LYS A 141 -26.49 -0.10 -4.82
C LYS A 141 -25.53 -1.25 -5.11
N MET A 142 -25.05 -1.33 -6.35
CA MET A 142 -23.99 -2.28 -6.69
C MET A 142 -22.70 -1.94 -5.93
N ASN A 143 -21.83 -2.94 -5.72
CA ASN A 143 -20.48 -2.71 -5.25
C ASN A 143 -19.51 -3.00 -6.40
N ALA A 144 -18.53 -2.13 -6.61
CA ALA A 144 -17.54 -2.29 -7.66
C ALA A 144 -16.12 -2.23 -7.09
N ALA A 145 -15.21 -2.87 -7.81
CA ALA A 145 -13.78 -2.81 -7.58
C ALA A 145 -13.07 -2.80 -8.94
N LEU A 146 -11.95 -2.08 -9.02
CA LEU A 146 -11.07 -2.12 -10.18
C LEU A 146 -9.76 -2.79 -9.84
N GLN A 147 -9.32 -3.70 -10.71
CA GLN A 147 -8.00 -4.29 -10.66
C GLN A 147 -7.31 -4.04 -12.00
N LEU A 148 -6.21 -3.32 -11.96
CA LEU A 148 -5.46 -2.90 -13.14
C LEU A 148 -4.03 -3.42 -13.03
N ALA A 149 -3.50 -3.96 -14.12
CA ALA A 149 -2.13 -4.45 -14.21
C ALA A 149 -1.36 -3.63 -15.24
N TYR A 150 -0.32 -2.94 -14.80
CA TYR A 150 0.56 -2.12 -15.62
C TYR A 150 1.90 -2.83 -15.79
N PRO A 151 2.22 -3.34 -17.00
CA PRO A 151 3.57 -3.83 -17.27
C PRO A 151 4.55 -2.65 -17.24
N LEU A 152 5.62 -2.77 -16.46
CA LEU A 152 6.65 -1.75 -16.35
C LEU A 152 7.94 -2.26 -17.02
N LYS A 153 8.92 -1.38 -17.22
CA LYS A 153 10.25 -1.79 -17.72
C LYS A 153 10.89 -2.84 -16.82
N GLN A 154 10.69 -2.70 -15.51
CA GLN A 154 11.11 -3.66 -14.50
C GLN A 154 9.88 -4.05 -13.68
N GLY A 155 9.46 -5.32 -13.81
CA GLY A 155 8.33 -5.86 -13.07
C GLY A 155 6.95 -5.40 -13.55
N GLN A 156 5.97 -5.47 -12.66
CA GLN A 156 4.58 -5.11 -12.90
C GLN A 156 4.01 -4.35 -11.70
N LEU A 157 3.20 -3.33 -11.96
CA LEU A 157 2.36 -2.70 -10.95
C LEU A 157 0.94 -3.27 -11.05
N ASN A 158 0.47 -3.87 -9.96
CA ASN A 158 -0.94 -4.20 -9.77
C ASN A 158 -1.58 -3.10 -8.92
N LEU A 159 -2.59 -2.41 -9.47
CA LEU A 159 -3.36 -1.38 -8.79
C LEU A 159 -4.77 -1.89 -8.51
N GLY A 160 -5.16 -1.90 -7.24
CA GLY A 160 -6.53 -2.12 -6.79
C GLY A 160 -7.19 -0.79 -6.37
N ILE A 161 -8.44 -0.58 -6.78
CA ILE A 161 -9.25 0.59 -6.40
C ILE A 161 -10.59 0.09 -5.86
N ASN A 162 -10.92 0.42 -4.62
CA ASN A 162 -12.10 -0.09 -3.93
C ASN A 162 -12.78 1.01 -3.13
N GLN A 163 -14.10 0.92 -2.97
CA GLN A 163 -14.80 1.64 -1.92
C GLN A 163 -14.40 1.09 -0.54
N ALA A 164 -14.22 1.99 0.41
CA ALA A 164 -13.87 1.66 1.77
C ALA A 164 -14.48 2.67 2.75
N ASN A 165 -14.58 2.26 4.01
CA ASN A 165 -14.90 3.12 5.12
C ASN A 165 -13.69 3.18 6.04
N ILE A 166 -13.14 4.38 6.24
CA ILE A 166 -12.01 4.60 7.14
C ILE A 166 -12.56 4.88 8.53
N GLN A 167 -12.19 4.02 9.49
CA GLN A 167 -12.55 4.19 10.89
C GLN A 167 -11.55 5.12 11.56
N PHE A 168 -12.00 6.31 11.92
CA PHE A 168 -11.33 7.18 12.88
C PHE A 168 -11.94 6.98 14.28
N PRO A 169 -11.27 7.40 15.37
CA PRO A 169 -11.80 7.23 16.73
C PRO A 169 -13.19 7.81 16.95
N GLU A 170 -13.51 8.91 16.26
CA GLU A 170 -14.76 9.67 16.47
C GLU A 170 -15.76 9.54 15.32
N GLN A 171 -15.34 9.02 14.16
CA GLN A 171 -16.19 8.98 12.96
C GLN A 171 -15.75 7.91 11.96
N VAL A 172 -16.69 7.48 11.14
CA VAL A 172 -16.44 6.66 9.95
C VAL A 172 -16.52 7.58 8.74
N VAL A 173 -15.46 7.60 7.93
CA VAL A 173 -15.37 8.46 6.75
C VAL A 173 -15.36 7.59 5.50
N PRO A 174 -16.32 7.80 4.58
CA PRO A 174 -16.31 7.15 3.27
C PRO A 174 -15.07 7.50 2.47
N ALA A 175 -14.49 6.52 1.79
CA ALA A 175 -13.24 6.69 1.06
C ALA A 175 -13.15 5.79 -0.16
N ILE A 176 -12.22 6.15 -1.05
CA ILE A 176 -11.71 5.25 -2.08
C ILE A 176 -10.30 4.85 -1.68
N LEU A 177 -10.11 3.54 -1.54
CA LEU A 177 -8.85 2.90 -1.22
C LEU A 177 -8.10 2.53 -2.48
N PHE A 178 -6.85 2.96 -2.56
CA PHE A 178 -5.90 2.58 -3.57
C PHE A 178 -4.84 1.65 -2.96
N SER A 179 -4.64 0.49 -3.57
CA SER A 179 -3.65 -0.50 -3.15
C SER A 179 -2.70 -0.80 -4.31
N GLY A 180 -1.43 -0.48 -4.14
CA GLY A 180 -0.37 -0.80 -5.11
C GLY A 180 0.36 -2.08 -4.72
N ASN A 181 0.80 -2.83 -5.72
CA ASN A 181 1.76 -3.92 -5.58
C ASN A 181 2.73 -3.86 -6.77
N PHE A 182 3.92 -3.33 -6.54
CA PHE A 182 5.03 -3.38 -7.49
C PHE A 182 5.77 -4.69 -7.28
N ASN A 183 5.64 -5.62 -8.22
CA ASN A 183 6.26 -6.93 -8.15
C ASN A 183 7.53 -6.97 -9.02
N TYR A 184 8.68 -7.16 -8.37
CA TYR A 184 9.98 -7.24 -8.99
C TYR A 184 10.56 -8.65 -8.80
N SER A 185 10.83 -9.33 -9.92
CA SER A 185 11.64 -10.55 -9.91
C SER A 185 13.09 -10.18 -9.64
N LEU A 186 13.77 -10.97 -8.82
CA LEU A 186 15.20 -10.78 -8.57
C LEU A 186 16.03 -11.27 -9.76
N THR A 187 17.09 -10.53 -10.04
CA THR A 187 18.11 -10.84 -11.04
C THR A 187 19.39 -11.32 -10.36
N GLY A 188 20.27 -11.97 -11.11
CA GLY A 188 21.51 -12.55 -10.60
C GLY A 188 21.51 -14.08 -10.62
N ASP A 189 22.67 -14.63 -10.96
CA ASP A 189 22.90 -16.06 -11.13
C ASP A 189 23.29 -16.70 -9.79
N THR A 190 23.88 -15.91 -8.90
CA THR A 190 24.27 -16.35 -7.56
C THR A 190 23.32 -15.83 -6.48
N GLN A 191 23.34 -16.49 -5.31
CA GLN A 191 22.59 -16.03 -4.14
C GLN A 191 23.03 -14.64 -3.67
N GLY A 192 24.33 -14.35 -3.70
CA GLY A 192 24.86 -13.05 -3.32
C GLY A 192 24.36 -11.92 -4.22
N GLU A 193 24.34 -12.14 -5.53
CA GLU A 193 23.81 -11.18 -6.50
C GLU A 193 22.32 -10.91 -6.28
N ARG A 194 21.52 -11.96 -6.03
CA ARG A 194 20.08 -11.80 -5.73
C ARG A 194 19.83 -11.04 -4.43
N VAL A 195 20.67 -11.26 -3.42
CA VAL A 195 20.61 -10.50 -2.17
C VAL A 195 20.91 -9.01 -2.43
N GLN A 196 21.93 -8.72 -3.22
CA GLN A 196 22.28 -7.34 -3.60
C GLN A 196 21.15 -6.67 -4.41
N ASP A 197 20.60 -7.36 -5.41
CA ASP A 197 19.50 -6.85 -6.23
C ASP A 197 18.25 -6.60 -5.39
N LEU A 198 17.89 -7.51 -4.48
CA LEU A 198 16.80 -7.32 -3.53
C LEU A 198 17.03 -6.07 -2.68
N GLN A 199 18.22 -5.93 -2.08
CA GLN A 199 18.55 -4.77 -1.25
C GLN A 199 18.45 -3.47 -2.03
N GLN A 200 18.93 -3.43 -3.28
CA GLN A 200 18.83 -2.27 -4.15
C GLN A 200 17.37 -1.91 -4.46
N LEU A 201 16.55 -2.89 -4.84
CA LEU A 201 15.11 -2.71 -5.10
C LEU A 201 14.38 -2.18 -3.86
N VAL A 202 14.71 -2.72 -2.69
CA VAL A 202 14.14 -2.27 -1.40
C VAL A 202 14.60 -0.86 -1.07
N GLN A 203 15.87 -0.51 -1.25
CA GLN A 203 16.37 0.84 -0.97
C GLN A 203 15.72 1.90 -1.88
N ASN A 204 15.36 1.52 -3.10
CA ASN A 204 14.70 2.39 -4.08
C ASN A 204 13.16 2.42 -3.95
N TRP A 205 12.59 1.94 -2.83
CA TRP A 205 11.14 1.87 -2.61
C TRP A 205 10.39 3.19 -2.86
N GLN A 206 11.05 4.33 -2.64
CA GLN A 206 10.46 5.67 -2.84
C GLN A 206 10.10 5.90 -4.31
N GLU A 207 10.83 5.31 -5.26
CA GLU A 207 10.48 5.41 -6.68
C GLU A 207 9.12 4.74 -6.96
N SER A 208 8.85 3.59 -6.33
CA SER A 208 7.57 2.91 -6.42
C SER A 208 6.44 3.74 -5.83
N ILE A 209 6.64 4.37 -4.66
CA ILE A 209 5.64 5.27 -4.07
C ILE A 209 5.39 6.47 -4.96
N ASN A 210 6.44 7.15 -5.44
CA ASN A 210 6.29 8.31 -6.31
C ASN A 210 5.55 7.95 -7.60
N MET A 211 5.82 6.77 -8.17
CA MET A 211 5.08 6.29 -9.35
C MET A 211 3.61 6.01 -9.05
N PHE A 212 3.33 5.42 -7.89
CA PHE A 212 1.97 5.14 -7.43
C PHE A 212 1.17 6.42 -7.19
N GLU A 213 1.74 7.37 -6.43
CA GLU A 213 1.15 8.68 -6.20
C GLU A 213 0.88 9.40 -7.51
N LYS A 214 1.90 9.51 -8.37
CA LYS A 214 1.78 10.17 -9.67
C LYS A 214 0.66 9.56 -10.52
N LEU A 215 0.61 8.23 -10.62
CA LEU A 215 -0.45 7.54 -11.37
C LEU A 215 -1.83 7.93 -10.84
N ILE A 216 -2.01 7.88 -9.52
CA ILE A 216 -3.30 8.19 -8.89
C ILE A 216 -3.65 9.67 -9.08
N THR A 217 -2.74 10.58 -8.73
CA THR A 217 -3.01 12.02 -8.79
C THR A 217 -3.23 12.52 -10.20
N GLU A 218 -2.48 12.02 -11.18
CA GLU A 218 -2.56 12.49 -12.57
C GLU A 218 -3.61 11.78 -13.42
N LYS A 219 -4.01 10.55 -13.09
CA LYS A 219 -4.90 9.74 -13.94
C LYS A 219 -6.24 9.39 -13.30
N PHE A 220 -6.30 9.30 -11.96
CA PHE A 220 -7.52 8.93 -11.25
C PHE A 220 -8.15 10.10 -10.52
N LEU A 221 -7.35 10.99 -9.94
CA LEU A 221 -7.82 12.18 -9.22
C LEU A 221 -7.83 13.52 -9.97
N PRO A 222 -7.46 13.67 -11.28
CA PRO A 222 -7.42 15.00 -11.89
C PRO A 222 -8.85 15.57 -11.98
N SER A 223 -9.14 16.49 -11.06
CA SER A 223 -10.29 17.40 -10.97
C SER A 223 -11.62 16.80 -11.43
N VAL A 224 -12.44 16.34 -10.47
CA VAL A 224 -13.88 16.57 -10.57
C VAL A 224 -14.01 18.07 -10.78
N THR A 225 -14.42 18.45 -11.99
CA THR A 225 -14.54 19.84 -12.44
C THR A 225 -15.13 20.67 -11.31
N GLN A 226 -14.40 21.71 -10.89
CA GLN A 226 -15.05 22.86 -10.31
C GLN A 226 -16.05 23.33 -11.36
N THR A 227 -17.31 22.90 -11.25
CA THR A 227 -18.41 23.67 -11.79
C THR A 227 -18.32 25.00 -11.07
N ASN A 228 -17.61 25.95 -11.69
CA ASN A 228 -17.81 27.36 -11.43
C ASN A 228 -19.26 27.65 -11.77
N VAL A 229 -20.16 27.38 -10.81
CA VAL A 229 -21.48 27.96 -10.81
C VAL A 229 -21.21 29.44 -10.59
N SER A 230 -21.21 30.20 -11.68
CA SER A 230 -21.15 31.65 -11.61
C SER A 230 -22.35 32.10 -10.77
N VAL A 231 -22.06 32.69 -9.61
CA VAL A 231 -23.07 33.24 -8.69
C VAL A 231 -23.52 34.65 -9.13
N PHE A 232 -23.08 35.09 -10.31
CA PHE A 232 -23.48 36.36 -10.91
C PHE A 232 -24.48 36.12 -12.05
N PRO A 233 -25.67 36.74 -12.00
CA PRO A 233 -26.60 36.70 -13.13
C PRO A 233 -25.95 37.35 -14.36
N GLU A 234 -26.18 36.79 -15.55
CA GLU A 234 -25.90 37.50 -16.80
C GLU A 234 -26.67 38.82 -16.80
N MET A 235 -25.95 39.95 -16.81
CA MET A 235 -26.55 41.25 -17.06
C MET A 235 -27.09 41.26 -18.48
N ALA A 236 -28.42 41.31 -18.60
CA ALA A 236 -29.09 41.58 -19.86
C ALA A 236 -28.63 42.94 -20.39
N LEU A 237 -27.90 42.93 -21.50
CA LEU A 237 -27.68 44.13 -22.30
C LEU A 237 -29.00 44.50 -22.98
N SER A 238 -29.63 45.55 -22.46
CA SER A 238 -30.73 46.24 -23.13
C SER A 238 -30.13 47.27 -24.09
N PHE A 239 -30.46 47.13 -25.38
CA PHE A 239 -30.39 48.19 -26.38
C PHE A 239 -31.82 48.48 -26.87
#